data_AF-A0A2A4FSQ2-F1
#
_entry.id   AF-A0A2A4FSQ2-F1
#
_cell.length_a   1.000
_cell.length_b   1.000
_cell.length_c   1.000
_cell.angle_alpha   90.00
_cell.angle_beta   90.00
_cell.angle_gamma   90.00
#
_symmetry.space_group_name_H-M   'P 1'
#
loop_
_entity.id
_entity.type
_entity.pdbx_description
1 polymer ?
#
loop_
_entity_poly.entity_id
_entity_poly.type
_entity_poly.pdbx_seq_one_letter_code
_entity_poly.pdbx_strand_id
1 'polypeptide(L)'
;MAIFPRPARPQALIADLKAFLRGQERHKILGAMIAIIMPTLILAGFYVDSKRDKRKPDIIYVQNYAPGRTDEEIKRQNIADQKILDAQREARRQQYQKVADQLGIK
;
A
#
# COMPACT_ATOMS: atom_id res chain seq x y z
N MET A 1 -8.02 -41.12 -35.26
CA MET A 1 -7.81 -39.66 -35.37
C MET A 1 -7.27 -39.16 -34.06
N ALA A 2 -6.13 -38.46 -34.05
CA ALA A 2 -5.63 -37.82 -32.83
C ALA A 2 -6.52 -36.61 -32.50
N ILE A 3 -7.15 -36.63 -31.32
CA ILE A 3 -8.16 -35.66 -30.86
C ILE A 3 -7.50 -34.41 -30.24
N PHE A 4 -6.18 -34.43 -29.98
CA PHE A 4 -5.46 -33.35 -29.31
C PHE A 4 -4.52 -32.59 -30.26
N PRO A 5 -4.49 -31.25 -30.19
CA PRO A 5 -3.53 -30.45 -30.95
C PRO A 5 -2.10 -30.76 -30.50
N ARG A 6 -1.14 -30.64 -31.43
CA ARG A 6 0.28 -30.84 -31.11
C ARG A 6 0.71 -29.86 -30.01
N PRO A 7 1.46 -30.31 -28.99
CA PRO A 7 1.95 -29.44 -27.94
C PRO A 7 2.85 -28.35 -28.51
N ALA A 8 2.62 -27.11 -28.07
CA ALA A 8 3.38 -25.96 -28.53
C ALA A 8 4.86 -26.11 -28.17
N ARG A 9 5.74 -25.95 -29.16
CA ARG A 9 7.20 -25.97 -28.97
C ARG A 9 7.69 -24.58 -28.54
N PRO A 10 8.70 -24.46 -27.65
CA PRO A 10 9.26 -23.16 -27.26
C PRO A 10 9.74 -22.31 -28.45
N GLN A 11 10.24 -22.98 -29.50
CA GLN A 11 10.66 -22.33 -30.75
C GLN A 11 9.48 -21.68 -31.51
N ALA A 12 8.27 -22.23 -31.37
CA ALA A 12 7.08 -21.66 -32.00
C ALA A 12 6.75 -20.29 -31.39
N LEU A 13 6.93 -20.12 -30.07
CA LEU A 13 6.76 -18.82 -29.40
C LEU A 13 7.71 -17.75 -29.97
N ILE A 14 9.00 -18.10 -30.15
CA ILE A 14 10.00 -17.17 -30.66
C ILE A 14 9.71 -16.80 -32.12
N ALA A 15 9.32 -17.80 -32.94
CA ALA A 15 8.94 -17.58 -34.33
C ALA A 15 7.71 -16.66 -34.44
N ASP A 16 6.72 -16.88 -33.57
CA ASP A 16 5.49 -16.09 -33.53
C ASP A 16 5.75 -14.65 -33.04
N LEU A 17 6.58 -14.47 -32.01
CA LEU A 17 7.02 -13.15 -31.54
C LEU A 17 7.77 -12.39 -32.64
N LYS A 18 8.67 -13.06 -33.38
CA LYS A 18 9.40 -12.46 -34.49
C LYS A 18 8.48 -12.12 -35.67
N ALA A 19 7.47 -12.94 -35.94
CA ALA A 19 6.45 -12.68 -36.95
C ALA A 19 5.56 -11.49 -36.55
N PHE A 20 5.16 -11.42 -35.29
CA PHE A 20 4.41 -10.30 -34.71
C PHE A 20 5.18 -8.99 -34.81
N LEU A 21 6.48 -8.99 -34.46
CA LEU A 21 7.34 -7.80 -34.57
C LEU A 21 7.61 -7.38 -36.02
N ARG A 22 7.57 -8.31 -36.99
CA ARG A 22 7.68 -8.00 -38.42
C ARG A 22 6.38 -7.44 -39.02
N GLY A 23 5.22 -7.79 -38.45
CA GLY A 23 3.94 -7.24 -38.87
C GLY A 23 3.83 -5.77 -38.46
N GLN A 24 4.06 -4.84 -39.38
CA GLN A 24 4.00 -3.38 -39.17
C GLN A 24 2.57 -2.82 -38.96
N GLU A 25 1.69 -3.58 -38.32
CA GLU A 25 0.34 -3.16 -37.98
C GLU A 25 0.38 -2.27 -36.73
N ARG A 26 0.13 -0.96 -36.90
CA ARG A 26 0.22 0.04 -35.81
C ARG A 26 -0.58 -0.34 -34.56
N HIS A 27 -1.76 -0.94 -34.75
CA HIS A 27 -2.65 -1.34 -33.66
C HIS A 27 -2.08 -2.51 -32.84
N LYS A 28 -1.32 -3.43 -33.46
CA LYS A 28 -0.69 -4.56 -32.78
C LYS A 28 0.44 -4.07 -31.86
N ILE A 29 1.23 -3.10 -32.32
CA ILE A 29 2.30 -2.49 -31.53
C ILE A 29 1.73 -1.75 -30.31
N LEU A 30 0.63 -1.00 -30.49
CA LEU A 30 -0.04 -0.32 -29.38
C LEU A 30 -0.57 -1.30 -28.33
N GLY A 31 -1.18 -2.41 -28.78
CA GLY A 31 -1.63 -3.47 -27.88
C GLY A 31 -0.48 -4.12 -27.09
N ALA A 32 0.64 -4.40 -27.76
CA ALA A 32 1.83 -4.95 -27.10
C ALA A 32 2.44 -3.97 -26.08
N MET A 33 2.48 -2.69 -26.40
CA MET A 33 2.92 -1.64 -25.48
C MET A 33 2.05 -1.61 -24.22
N ILE A 34 0.73 -1.61 -24.36
CA ILE A 34 -0.20 -1.61 -23.22
C ILE A 34 -0.03 -2.88 -22.37
N ALA A 35 0.12 -4.03 -23.03
CA ALA A 35 0.32 -5.32 -22.36
C ALA A 35 1.62 -5.37 -21.53
N ILE A 36 2.64 -4.59 -21.89
CA ILE A 36 3.89 -4.47 -21.11
C ILE A 36 3.77 -3.38 -20.04
N ILE A 37 3.21 -2.23 -20.41
CA ILE A 37 3.12 -1.06 -19.52
C ILE A 37 2.25 -1.36 -18.30
N MET A 38 1.08 -1.96 -18.49
CA MET A 38 0.14 -2.17 -17.39
C MET A 38 0.71 -3.05 -16.26
N PRO A 39 1.26 -4.25 -16.52
CA PRO A 39 1.91 -5.05 -15.49
C PRO A 39 3.13 -4.35 -14.88
N THR A 40 3.93 -3.66 -15.70
CA THR A 40 5.12 -2.95 -15.23
C THR A 40 4.77 -1.85 -14.24
N LEU A 41 3.70 -1.09 -14.49
CA LEU A 41 3.20 -0.05 -13.58
C LEU A 41 2.72 -0.66 -12.26
N ILE A 42 2.01 -1.79 -12.30
CA ILE A 42 1.56 -2.50 -11.10
C ILE A 42 2.77 -2.95 -10.27
N LEU A 43 3.76 -3.59 -10.89
CA LEU A 43 4.98 -4.03 -10.22
C LEU A 43 5.79 -2.85 -9.66
N ALA A 44 5.89 -1.75 -10.40
CA ALA A 44 6.54 -0.52 -9.95
C ALA A 44 5.82 0.08 -8.74
N GLY A 45 4.49 0.09 -8.74
CA GLY A 45 3.66 0.51 -7.60
C GLY A 45 3.97 -0.30 -6.34
N PHE A 46 3.96 -1.64 -6.46
CA PHE A 46 4.34 -2.52 -5.35
C PHE A 46 5.79 -2.35 -4.91
N TYR A 47 6.71 -2.11 -5.84
CA TYR A 47 8.12 -1.88 -5.52
C TYR A 47 8.32 -0.60 -4.70
N VAL A 48 7.63 0.48 -5.07
CA VAL A 48 7.64 1.73 -4.32
C VAL A 48 6.96 1.58 -2.96
N ASP A 49 5.83 0.87 -2.91
CA ASP A 49 5.10 0.62 -1.66
C ASP A 49 5.90 -0.26 -0.68
N SER A 50 6.58 -1.28 -1.19
CA SER A 50 7.46 -2.15 -0.39
C SER A 50 8.62 -1.40 0.29
N LYS A 51 9.05 -0.28 -0.29
CA LYS A 51 10.07 0.60 0.29
C LYS A 51 9.50 1.61 1.28
N ARG A 52 8.18 1.82 1.34
CA ARG A 52 7.58 2.66 2.38
C ARG A 52 7.67 1.91 3.71
N ASP A 53 8.08 2.65 4.74
CA ASP A 53 8.35 2.14 6.08
C ASP A 53 7.24 1.18 6.55
N LYS A 54 7.63 -0.05 6.91
CA LYS A 54 6.71 -0.99 7.54
C LYS A 54 6.25 -0.37 8.86
N ARG A 55 4.93 -0.31 9.09
CA ARG A 55 4.37 0.17 10.35
C ARG A 55 5.03 -0.58 11.50
N LYS A 56 5.77 0.15 12.35
CA LYS A 56 6.40 -0.44 13.54
C LYS A 56 5.29 -1.11 14.36
N PRO A 57 5.51 -2.31 14.92
CA PRO A 57 4.50 -2.97 15.74
C PRO A 57 4.11 -2.02 16.89
N ASP A 58 2.81 -1.77 17.02
CA ASP A 58 2.27 -0.97 18.11
C ASP A 58 2.41 -1.82 19.39
N ILE A 59 3.42 -1.52 20.22
CA ILE A 59 3.60 -2.20 21.51
C ILE A 59 2.55 -1.64 22.48
N ILE A 60 1.45 -2.36 22.64
CA ILE A 60 0.40 -2.01 23.61
C ILE A 60 0.86 -2.52 24.98
N TYR A 61 1.34 -1.61 25.82
CA TYR A 61 1.66 -1.95 27.21
C TYR A 61 0.37 -2.11 28.03
N VAL A 62 0.23 -3.25 28.69
CA VAL A 62 -0.79 -3.42 29.73
C VAL A 62 -0.30 -2.69 30.98
N GLN A 63 -1.03 -1.66 31.41
CA GLN A 63 -0.70 -0.94 32.64
C GLN A 63 -0.96 -1.84 33.85
N ASN A 64 0.08 -2.12 34.63
CA ASN A 64 -0.06 -2.80 35.91
C ASN A 64 -0.47 -1.79 36.98
N TYR A 65 -1.58 -2.04 37.65
CA TYR A 65 -2.13 -1.17 38.68
C TYR A 65 -1.93 -1.80 40.06
N ALA A 66 -1.51 -1.01 41.05
CA ALA A 66 -1.37 -1.51 42.42
C ALA A 66 -2.73 -2.01 42.97
N PRO A 67 -2.76 -3.10 43.75
CA PRO A 67 -4.01 -3.71 44.23
C PRO A 67 -4.75 -2.90 45.32
N GLY A 68 -4.18 -1.80 45.81
CA GLY A 68 -4.74 -0.99 46.91
C GLY A 68 -4.85 0.51 46.64
N ARG A 69 -4.97 0.91 45.37
CA ARG A 69 -5.11 2.33 44.99
C ARG A 69 -6.41 2.92 45.54
N THR A 70 -6.34 4.15 46.03
CA THR A 70 -7.52 4.91 46.47
C THR A 70 -8.22 5.57 45.28
N ASP A 71 -9.53 5.81 45.39
CA ASP A 71 -10.32 6.48 44.34
C ASP A 71 -9.77 7.86 43.96
N GLU A 72 -9.21 8.58 44.92
CA GLU A 72 -8.59 9.89 44.70
C GLU A 72 -7.27 9.82 43.91
N GLU A 73 -6.53 8.73 44.03
CA GLU A 73 -5.35 8.46 43.19
C GLU A 73 -5.77 8.10 41.77
N ILE A 74 -6.83 7.30 41.61
CA ILE A 74 -7.39 6.93 40.31
C ILE A 74 -7.87 8.17 39.56
N LYS A 75 -8.65 9.06 40.20
CA LYS A 75 -9.13 10.30 39.58
C LYS A 75 -7.97 11.20 39.14
N ARG A 76 -6.97 11.39 40.01
CA ARG A 76 -5.80 12.22 39.68
C ARG A 76 -5.03 11.67 38.48
N GLN A 77 -4.82 10.35 38.44
CA GLN A 77 -4.17 9.67 37.32
C GLN A 77 -4.98 9.83 36.03
N ASN A 78 -6.28 9.57 36.07
CA ASN A 78 -7.15 9.71 34.90
C ASN A 78 -7.16 11.13 34.32
N ILE A 79 -7.16 12.16 35.19
CA ILE A 79 -7.08 13.57 34.74
C ILE A 79 -5.74 13.84 34.05
N ALA A 80 -4.63 13.31 34.58
CA ALA A 80 -3.32 13.47 33.97
C ALA A 80 -3.24 12.76 32.60
N ASP A 81 -3.71 11.52 32.52
CA ASP A 81 -3.73 10.74 31.29
C ASP A 81 -4.63 11.38 30.22
N GLN A 82 -5.79 11.90 30.64
CA GLN A 82 -6.72 12.59 29.75
C GLN A 82 -6.08 13.82 29.10
N LYS A 83 -5.32 14.62 29.85
CA LYS A 83 -4.59 15.78 29.32
C LYS A 83 -3.58 15.38 28.24
N ILE A 84 -2.86 14.28 28.45
CA ILE A 84 -1.89 13.76 27.47
C ILE A 84 -2.62 13.35 26.18
N LEU A 85 -3.74 12.63 26.32
CA LEU A 85 -4.54 12.18 25.17
C LEU A 85 -5.18 13.34 24.40
N ASP A 86 -5.61 14.40 25.10
CA ASP A 86 -6.17 15.60 24.48
C ASP A 86 -5.09 16.37 23.70
N ALA A 87 -3.90 16.56 24.28
CA ALA A 87 -2.78 17.21 23.59
C ALA A 87 -2.36 16.44 22.32
N GLN A 88 -2.29 15.10 22.39
CA GLN A 88 -1.99 14.28 21.21
C GLN A 88 -3.09 14.37 20.13
N ARG A 89 -4.36 14.48 20.53
CA ARG A 89 -5.48 14.65 19.59
C ARG A 89 -5.44 16.02 18.93
N GLU A 90 -5.12 17.07 19.66
CA GLU A 90 -4.95 18.42 19.10
C GLU A 90 -3.77 18.48 18.12
N ALA A 91 -2.62 17.91 18.48
CA ALA A 91 -1.47 17.85 17.57
C ALA A 91 -1.83 17.12 16.26
N ARG A 92 -2.54 15.99 16.33
CA ARG A 92 -3.03 15.29 15.13
C ARG A 92 -4.05 16.11 14.35
N ARG A 93 -5.00 16.78 15.01
CA ARG A 93 -5.94 17.69 14.35
C ARG A 93 -5.23 18.79 13.57
N GLN A 94 -4.21 19.42 14.16
CA GLN A 94 -3.42 20.44 13.48
C GLN A 94 -2.63 19.87 12.29
N GLN A 95 -2.07 18.67 12.41
CA GLN A 95 -1.40 17.99 11.29
C GLN A 95 -2.38 17.77 10.12
N TYR A 96 -3.59 17.27 10.40
CA TYR A 96 -4.60 17.06 9.36
C TYR A 96 -5.12 18.36 8.77
N GLN A 97 -5.31 19.41 9.59
CA GLN A 97 -5.68 20.74 9.10
C GLN A 97 -4.63 21.30 8.13
N LYS A 98 -3.34 21.20 8.48
CA LYS A 98 -2.24 21.62 7.58
C LYS A 98 -2.27 20.89 6.23
N VAL A 99 -2.56 19.59 6.24
CA VAL A 99 -2.70 18.81 5.00
C VAL A 99 -3.95 19.24 4.23
N ALA A 100 -5.08 19.49 4.91
CA ALA A 100 -6.30 19.97 4.28
C ALA A 100 -6.11 21.34 3.60
N ASP A 101 -5.44 22.27 4.28
CA ASP A 101 -5.11 23.60 3.75
C ASP A 101 -4.20 23.51 2.52
N GLN A 102 -3.19 22.63 2.53
CA GLN A 102 -2.32 22.37 1.38
C GLN A 102 -3.08 21.80 0.18
N LEU A 103 -4.16 21.06 0.42
CA LEU A 103 -5.03 20.48 -0.61
C LEU A 103 -6.21 21.39 -0.98
N GLY A 104 -6.32 22.57 -0.37
CA GLY A 104 -7.38 23.55 -0.64
C GLY A 104 -8.77 23.15 -0.12
N ILE A 105 -8.84 22.20 0.81
CA ILE A 105 -10.09 21.74 1.43
C ILE A 105 -10.35 22.62 2.65
N LYS A 106 -11.34 23.52 2.56
CA LYS A 106 -11.78 24.42 3.64
C LYS A 106 -13.02 23.89 4.34
#